data_AF-A0A0L0F1T0-F1
#
_entry.id   AF-A0A0L0F1T0-F1
#
_cell.length_a   1.000
_cell.length_b   1.000
_cell.length_c   1.000
_cell.angle_alpha   90.00
_cell.angle_beta   90.00
_cell.angle_gamma   90.00
#
_symmetry.space_group_name_H-M   'P 1'
#
loop_
_entity.id
_entity.type
_entity.pdbx_description
1 polymer ?
#
loop_
_entity_poly.entity_id
_entity_poly.type
_entity_poly.pdbx_seq_one_letter_code
_entity_poly.pdbx_strand_id
1 'polypeptide(L)' 'VMIRWSIQRGYVTLPKSVTESRIKSNADLFGFKLSDEEMNTLANLDEHLTTGWDPTTMK' A
#
# COMPACT_ATOMS: atom_id res chain seq x y z
N VAL A 1 4.55 -4.71 -5.04
CA VAL A 1 3.86 -3.56 -5.69
C VAL A 1 3.17 -2.64 -4.68
N MET A 2 2.15 -3.06 -3.93
CA MET A 2 1.37 -2.15 -3.07
C MET A 2 2.17 -1.36 -2.02
N ILE A 3 3.13 -1.98 -1.34
CA ILE A 3 3.98 -1.28 -0.36
C ILE A 3 4.83 -0.21 -1.06
N ARG A 4 5.37 -0.53 -2.25
CA ARG A 4 6.13 0.42 -3.07
C ARG A 4 5.27 1.58 -3.56
N TRP A 5 4.05 1.32 -4.01
CA TRP A 5 3.07 2.35 -4.38
C TRP A 5 2.79 3.30 -3.22
N SER A 6 2.52 2.79 -2.02
CA SER A 6 2.25 3.59 -0.82
C SER A 6 3.44 4.50 -0.46
N ILE A 7 4.66 3.96 -0.50
CA ILE A 7 5.89 4.75 -0.27
C ILE A 7 6.08 5.81 -1.36
N GLN A 8 5.89 5.47 -2.65
CA GLN A 8 6.03 6.43 -3.76
C GLN A 8 5.00 7.56 -3.71
N ARG A 9 3.83 7.34 -3.11
CA ARG A 9 2.84 8.38 -2.82
C ARG A 9 3.24 9.32 -1.68
N GLY A 10 4.32 9.02 -0.97
CA GLY A 10 4.79 9.82 0.17
C GLY A 10 4.23 9.38 1.52
N TYR A 11 3.59 8.21 1.61
CA TYR A 11 3.03 7.72 2.87
C TYR A 11 4.05 6.95 3.71
N VAL A 12 3.94 7.08 5.03
CA VAL A 12 4.62 6.21 6.00
C VAL A 12 3.87 4.87 6.03
N THR A 13 4.47 3.84 5.44
CA THR A 13 3.80 2.54 5.25
C THR A 13 4.19 1.57 6.36
N LEU A 14 3.21 0.98 7.04
CA LEU A 14 3.40 0.05 8.17
C LEU A 14 2.85 -1.35 7.85
N PRO A 15 3.54 -2.17 7.04
CA PRO A 15 3.03 -3.48 6.64
C PRO A 15 3.15 -4.49 7.81
N LYS A 16 2.03 -5.13 8.17
CA LYS A 16 2.04 -6.25 9.12
C LYS A 16 2.53 -7.53 8.45
N SER A 17 3.44 -8.25 9.10
CA SER A 17 3.77 -9.64 8.78
C SER A 17 4.19 -10.40 10.04
N VAL A 18 3.96 -11.71 10.06
CA VAL A 18 4.44 -12.64 11.11
C VAL A 18 5.49 -13.61 10.59
N THR A 19 5.64 -13.72 9.27
CA THR A 19 6.58 -14.65 8.64
C THR A 19 7.83 -13.89 8.20
N GLU A 20 9.00 -14.42 8.55
CA GLU A 20 10.30 -13.80 8.25
C GLU A 20 10.51 -13.54 6.75
N SER A 21 10.18 -14.52 5.90
CA SER A 21 10.29 -14.38 4.44
C SER A 21 9.51 -13.19 3.90
N ARG A 22 8.29 -12.97 4.42
CA ARG A 22 7.46 -11.82 4.08
C ARG A 22 8.00 -10.51 4.66
N ILE A 23 8.57 -10.52 5.87
CA ILE A 23 9.19 -9.31 6.45
C ILE A 23 10.35 -8.85 5.55
N LYS A 24 11.22 -9.78 5.13
CA LYS A 24 12.33 -9.49 4.22
C LYS A 24 11.84 -9.00 2.86
N SER A 25 10.88 -9.71 2.24
CA SER A 25 10.32 -9.30 0.95
C SER A 25 9.57 -7.96 1.02
N ASN A 26 8.89 -7.65 2.12
CA ASN A 26 8.24 -6.36 2.32
C ASN A 26 9.23 -5.21 2.49
N ALA A 27 10.49 -5.46 2.87
CA ALA A 27 11.54 -4.46 2.99
C ALA A 27 12.32 -4.26 1.68
N ASP A 28 12.33 -5.27 0.80
CA ASP A 28 13.02 -5.23 -0.49
C ASP A 28 12.21 -4.49 -1.56
N LEU A 29 12.17 -3.16 -1.46
CA LEU A 29 11.30 -2.31 -2.29
C LEU A 29 12.05 -1.23 -3.09
N PHE A 30 13.34 -1.05 -2.85
CA PHE A 30 14.11 0.06 -3.41
C PHE A 30 14.85 -0.32 -4.70
N GLY A 31 14.86 -1.59 -5.08
CA GLY A 31 15.43 -2.08 -6.34
C GLY A 31 14.60 -1.78 -7.59
N PHE A 32 13.38 -1.23 -7.43
CA PHE A 32 12.52 -0.86 -8.55
C PHE A 32 11.69 0.39 -8.25
N LYS A 33 11.08 0.95 -9.29
CA LYS A 33 10.18 2.10 -9.21
C LYS A 33 8.99 1.84 -10.12
N LEU A 34 7.78 2.16 -9.64
CA LEU A 34 6.59 2.19 -10.48
C LEU A 34 6.64 3.42 -11.39
N SER A 35 6.30 3.23 -12.66
CA SER A 35 6.17 4.30 -13.65
C SER A 35 5.00 5.21 -13.30
N ASP A 36 4.96 6.40 -13.90
CA ASP A 36 3.85 7.33 -13.69
C ASP A 36 2.51 6.74 -14.19
N GLU A 37 2.55 5.93 -15.26
CA GLU A 37 1.39 5.22 -15.79
C GLU A 37 0.87 4.14 -14.81
N GLU A 38 1.76 3.36 -14.21
CA GLU A 38 1.40 2.37 -13.18
C GLU A 38 0.83 3.04 -11.94
N MET A 39 1.44 4.14 -11.50
CA MET A 39 0.96 4.94 -10.36
C MET A 39 -0.44 5.50 -10.63
N ASN A 40 -0.69 6.03 -11.82
CA ASN A 40 -2.00 6.54 -12.25
C ASN A 40 -3.04 5.43 -12.36
N THR A 41 -2.66 4.27 -12.91
CA THR A 41 -3.55 3.10 -13.01
C THR A 41 -4.04 2.69 -11.63
N LEU A 42 -3.13 2.57 -10.65
CA LEU A 42 -3.49 2.21 -9.28
C LEU A 42 -4.30 3.30 -8.56
N ALA A 43 -4.10 4.57 -8.89
CA ALA A 43 -4.87 5.67 -8.32
C ALA A 43 -6.35 5.66 -8.76
N ASN A 44 -6.64 5.09 -9.93
CA ASN A 44 -7.99 5.02 -10.49
C ASN A 44 -8.80 3.78 -10.03
N LEU A 45 -8.27 2.99 -9.09
CA LEU A 45 -8.94 1.80 -8.54
C LEU A 45 -9.69 2.06 -7.23
N ASP A 46 -9.83 3.31 -6.79
CA ASP A 46 -10.60 3.61 -5.57
C ASP A 46 -12.10 3.40 -5.79
N GLU A 47 -12.68 2.48 -5.00
CA GLU A 47 -14.12 2.15 -5.00
C GLU A 47 -14.81 2.64 -3.72
N HIS A 48 -14.13 3.43 -2.88
CA HIS A 48 -14.62 3.88 -1.57
C HIS A 48 -15.00 2.73 -0.61
N LEU A 49 -14.41 1.55 -0.80
CA LEU A 49 -14.58 0.41 0.08
C LEU A 49 -13.74 0.56 1.34
N THR A 50 -14.31 0.24 2.50
CA THR A 50 -13.60 0.19 3.78
C THR A 50 -13.51 -1.25 4.26
N THR A 51 -12.33 -1.68 4.71
CA THR A 51 -12.10 -3.04 5.24
C THR A 51 -12.26 -3.12 6.75
N GLY A 52 -12.38 -1.96 7.41
CA GLY A 52 -12.50 -1.83 8.85
C GLY A 52 -13.84 -1.25 9.26
N TRP A 53 -13.86 -0.76 10.49
CA TRP A 53 -14.97 0.04 10.99
C TRP A 53 -14.94 1.45 10.39
N ASP A 54 -16.11 1.99 10.05
CA ASP A 54 -16.26 3.38 9.62
C ASP A 54 -16.47 4.31 10.83
N PRO A 55 -15.52 5.23 11.08
CA PRO A 55 -15.58 6.12 12.23
C PRO A 55 -16.70 7.16 12.19
N THR A 56 -17.39 7.30 11.07
CA THR A 56 -18.47 8.28 10.91
C THR A 56 -19.85 7.71 11.18
N THR A 57 -20.02 6.38 11.12
CA THR A 57 -21.36 5.75 11.15
C THR A 57 -21.65 4.93 12.39
N MET A 58 -20.66 4.40 13.13
CA MET A 58 -20.96 3.77 14.43
C MET A 58 -20.48 4.62 15.61
N LYS A 59 -21.29 4.67 16.67
CA LYS A 59 -20.97 5.26 17.97
C LYS A 59 -20.52 4.18 18.93
#